data_AF-A0A2G9UAN8-F1
#
_entry.id   AF-A0A2G9UAN8-F1
#
_cell.length_a   1.000
_cell.length_b   1.000
_cell.length_c   1.000
_cell.angle_alpha   90.00
_cell.angle_beta   90.00
_cell.angle_gamma   90.00
#
_symmetry.space_group_name_H-M   'P 1'
#
loop_
_entity.id
_entity.type
_entity.pdbx_description
1 polymer ?
#
loop_
_entity_poly.entity_id
_entity_poly.type
_entity_poly.pdbx_seq_one_letter_code
_entity_poly.pdbx_strand_id
1 'polypeptide(L)'
;MKTQNYLAFIPTRDESIGQGLCHSVASAEEEEEGVYCKASVRTGKDNFPEVIRKGLAEHYGKKCVSLAGIFVMLKGEAKLHVMPDFPSCNFKSTEEIEKQWLRFFTMKAPLVCASVFHSYDPGHKLRMEHTHCYSSHGDAGHYHYDTTPDTVVYEGYFTAAEKIFRFDEV
;
A
#
# COMPACT_ATOMS: atom_id res chain seq x y z
N MET A 1 7.91 -28.90 -8.24
CA MET A 1 7.70 -27.52 -8.71
C MET A 1 8.28 -26.60 -7.65
N LYS A 2 9.29 -25.79 -7.96
CA LYS A 2 9.84 -24.81 -7.02
C LYS A 2 9.06 -23.51 -7.18
N THR A 3 8.29 -23.13 -6.17
CA THR A 3 7.70 -21.80 -6.04
C THR A 3 8.82 -20.81 -5.79
N GLN A 4 8.95 -19.84 -6.69
CA GLN A 4 9.96 -18.80 -6.63
C GLN A 4 9.29 -17.59 -5.96
N ASN A 5 9.58 -17.38 -4.68
CA ASN A 5 9.09 -16.24 -3.92
C ASN A 5 9.78 -14.98 -4.46
N TYR A 6 9.06 -14.18 -5.25
CA TYR A 6 9.52 -12.87 -5.67
C TYR A 6 9.01 -11.81 -4.68
N LEU A 7 9.66 -11.71 -3.51
CA LEU A 7 9.79 -10.42 -2.84
C LEU A 7 10.66 -9.52 -3.74
N ALA A 8 10.38 -8.22 -3.78
CA ALA A 8 11.28 -7.27 -4.41
C ALA A 8 12.68 -7.45 -3.82
N PHE A 9 13.59 -8.05 -4.58
CA PHE A 9 15.00 -8.10 -4.24
C PHE A 9 15.47 -6.65 -4.29
N ILE A 10 15.77 -6.05 -3.14
CA ILE A 10 16.68 -4.91 -3.07
C ILE A 10 18.05 -5.57 -2.93
N PRO A 11 18.81 -5.81 -4.03
CA PRO A 11 20.20 -6.22 -3.91
C PRO A 11 20.96 -4.99 -3.38
N THR A 12 20.90 -4.78 -2.08
CA THR A 12 21.80 -3.88 -1.39
C THR A 12 23.22 -4.41 -1.57
N ARG A 13 24.21 -3.52 -1.69
CA ARG A 13 25.63 -3.88 -1.57
C ARG A 13 26.03 -4.28 -0.14
N ASP A 14 25.04 -4.45 0.74
CA ASP A 14 25.15 -4.64 2.18
C ASP A 14 24.07 -5.67 2.59
N GLU A 15 24.42 -6.69 3.37
CA GLU A 15 23.51 -7.76 3.79
C GLU A 15 22.57 -7.33 4.94
N SER A 16 22.62 -6.06 5.36
CA SER A 16 21.78 -5.52 6.43
C SER A 16 20.32 -5.30 6.00
N ILE A 17 19.38 -5.52 6.94
CA ILE A 17 17.98 -5.14 6.79
C ILE A 17 17.85 -3.68 7.27
N GLY A 18 17.96 -2.73 6.34
CA GLY A 18 17.87 -1.29 6.63
C GLY A 18 16.58 -0.65 6.08
N GLN A 19 15.85 0.09 6.93
CA GLN A 19 14.75 0.96 6.54
C GLN A 19 14.77 2.26 7.35
N GLY A 20 14.22 3.35 6.81
CA GLY A 20 14.30 4.69 7.43
C GLY A 20 12.94 5.38 7.56
N LEU A 21 12.85 6.25 8.56
CA LEU A 21 11.72 7.15 8.89
C LEU A 21 10.40 6.50 9.29
N CYS A 22 9.74 5.76 8.41
CA CYS A 22 8.39 5.24 8.69
C CYS A 22 8.10 4.01 7.83
N HIS A 23 7.55 2.98 8.47
CA HIS A 23 7.16 1.77 7.78
C HIS A 23 5.90 1.13 8.36
N SER A 24 5.10 0.53 7.48
CA SER A 24 3.94 -0.29 7.83
C SER A 24 4.28 -1.73 7.42
N VAL A 25 4.55 -2.58 8.41
CA VAL A 25 4.88 -4.00 8.22
C VAL A 25 3.69 -4.86 8.61
N ALA A 26 3.50 -5.95 7.89
CA ALA A 26 2.71 -7.07 8.37
C ALA A 26 3.50 -8.36 8.20
N SER A 27 3.29 -9.29 9.12
CA SER A 27 3.80 -10.66 9.04
C SER A 27 2.65 -11.61 9.35
N ALA A 28 2.64 -12.74 8.66
CA ALA A 28 1.81 -13.89 9.01
C ALA A 28 2.75 -15.08 9.25
N GLU A 29 2.41 -15.93 10.21
CA GLU A 29 3.08 -17.20 10.45
C GLU A 29 2.17 -18.30 9.88
N GLU A 30 2.72 -19.23 9.10
CA GLU A 30 2.00 -20.37 8.50
C GLU A 30 1.01 -20.05 7.35
N GLU A 31 0.39 -21.10 6.79
CA GLU A 31 -0.69 -21.01 5.80
C GLU A 31 -1.99 -20.56 6.49
N GLU A 32 -2.12 -19.26 6.74
CA GLU A 32 -3.36 -18.68 7.28
C GLU A 32 -4.47 -18.57 6.22
N GLU A 33 -5.73 -18.75 6.66
CA GLU A 33 -6.90 -18.51 5.83
C GLU A 33 -7.03 -17.01 5.52
N GLY A 34 -6.71 -16.63 4.29
CA GLY A 34 -6.82 -15.26 3.80
C GLY A 34 -8.15 -14.98 3.09
N VAL A 35 -8.53 -13.71 3.07
CA VAL A 35 -9.62 -13.22 2.22
C VAL A 35 -9.10 -12.96 0.82
N TYR A 36 -9.72 -13.62 -0.15
CA TYR A 36 -9.48 -13.40 -1.56
C TYR A 36 -10.48 -12.43 -2.18
N CYS A 37 -9.98 -11.39 -2.82
CA CYS A 37 -10.79 -10.33 -3.43
C CYS A 37 -10.47 -10.18 -4.92
N LYS A 38 -11.49 -10.20 -5.79
CA LYS A 38 -11.40 -9.72 -7.17
C LYS A 38 -12.29 -8.53 -7.38
N ALA A 39 -11.76 -7.51 -8.04
CA ALA A 39 -12.52 -6.35 -8.47
C ALA A 39 -12.10 -5.95 -9.89
N SER A 40 -13.05 -5.51 -10.70
CA SER A 40 -12.79 -5.00 -12.04
C SER A 40 -13.77 -3.91 -12.36
N VAL A 41 -13.34 -2.91 -13.13
CA VAL A 41 -14.12 -1.71 -13.47
C VAL A 41 -14.50 -0.95 -12.20
N ARG A 42 -13.81 0.16 -11.93
CA ARG A 42 -14.10 1.00 -10.78
C ARG A 42 -15.26 1.93 -11.12
N THR A 43 -16.42 1.68 -10.51
CA THR A 43 -17.64 2.49 -10.68
C THR A 43 -17.80 3.58 -9.61
N GLY A 44 -17.02 3.51 -8.53
CA GLY A 44 -17.03 4.46 -7.42
C GLY A 44 -15.85 5.43 -7.43
N LYS A 45 -15.84 6.34 -6.45
CA LYS A 45 -14.76 7.32 -6.28
C LYS A 45 -13.53 6.75 -5.57
N ASP A 46 -13.75 5.77 -4.71
CA ASP A 46 -12.73 5.23 -3.81
C ASP A 46 -11.79 4.27 -4.55
N ASN A 47 -10.49 4.34 -4.24
CA ASN A 47 -9.50 3.41 -4.77
C ASN A 47 -9.70 1.99 -4.18
N PHE A 48 -8.91 1.01 -4.65
CA PHE A 48 -9.10 -0.39 -4.26
C PHE A 48 -8.89 -0.66 -2.75
N PRO A 49 -7.76 -0.28 -2.11
CA PRO A 49 -7.64 -0.37 -0.64
C PRO A 49 -8.70 0.45 0.12
N GLU A 50 -9.00 1.66 -0.35
CA GLU A 50 -9.89 2.61 0.32
C GLU A 50 -11.33 2.09 0.40
N VAL A 51 -11.85 1.47 -0.67
CA VAL A 51 -13.21 0.91 -0.67
C VAL A 51 -13.34 -0.25 0.32
N ILE A 52 -12.31 -1.09 0.43
CA ILE A 52 -12.28 -2.18 1.41
C ILE A 52 -12.25 -1.59 2.83
N ARG A 53 -11.33 -0.64 3.07
CA ARG A 53 -11.18 0.04 4.36
C ARG A 53 -12.46 0.73 4.82
N LYS A 54 -13.16 1.42 3.92
CA LYS A 54 -14.45 2.08 4.21
C LYS A 54 -15.57 1.08 4.48
N GLY A 55 -15.65 -0.01 3.72
CA GLY A 55 -16.62 -1.08 4.00
C GLY A 55 -16.43 -1.72 5.39
N LEU A 56 -15.17 -1.94 5.79
CA LEU A 56 -14.86 -2.40 7.15
C LEU A 56 -15.26 -1.37 8.22
N ALA A 57 -14.98 -0.09 7.98
CA ALA A 57 -15.33 0.99 8.92
C ALA A 57 -16.86 1.12 9.09
N GLU A 58 -17.62 0.99 8.00
CA GLU A 58 -19.08 1.01 8.04
C GLU A 58 -19.64 -0.18 8.84
N HIS A 59 -19.09 -1.38 8.64
CA HIS A 59 -19.57 -2.59 9.31
C HIS A 59 -19.16 -2.67 10.79
N TYR A 60 -17.89 -2.37 11.11
CA TYR A 60 -17.32 -2.57 12.45
C TYR A 60 -17.31 -1.30 13.32
N GLY A 61 -17.58 -0.13 12.74
CA GLY A 61 -17.62 1.14 13.44
C GLY A 61 -16.27 1.47 14.11
N LYS A 62 -16.30 1.68 15.43
CA LYS A 62 -15.10 2.01 16.23
C LYS A 62 -14.24 0.80 16.60
N LYS A 63 -14.63 -0.41 16.22
CA LYS A 63 -13.76 -1.58 16.39
C LYS A 63 -12.71 -1.54 15.29
N CYS A 64 -11.46 -1.24 15.67
CA CYS A 64 -10.34 -1.21 14.75
C CYS A 64 -10.13 -2.59 14.14
N VAL A 65 -10.28 -2.67 12.81
CA VAL A 65 -9.94 -3.84 12.01
C VAL A 65 -8.81 -3.40 11.09
N SER A 66 -7.69 -4.12 11.15
CA SER A 66 -6.53 -3.85 10.31
C SER A 66 -6.33 -5.01 9.37
N LEU A 67 -6.20 -4.73 8.09
CA LEU A 67 -5.85 -5.72 7.09
C LEU A 67 -4.48 -5.41 6.50
N ALA A 68 -3.77 -6.48 6.15
CA ALA A 68 -2.57 -6.39 5.35
C ALA A 68 -2.53 -7.52 4.34
N GLY A 69 -1.83 -7.31 3.24
CA GLY A 69 -1.72 -8.32 2.21
C GLY A 69 -1.10 -7.80 0.92
N ILE A 70 -1.21 -8.64 -0.10
CA ILE A 70 -0.73 -8.33 -1.45
C ILE A 70 -1.93 -8.28 -2.38
N PHE A 71 -1.97 -7.26 -3.22
CA PHE A 71 -2.83 -7.27 -4.40
C PHE A 71 -2.03 -7.01 -5.67
N VAL A 72 -2.53 -7.54 -6.78
CA VAL A 72 -1.99 -7.32 -8.11
C VAL A 72 -3.01 -6.50 -8.90
N MET A 73 -2.59 -5.34 -9.40
CA MET A 73 -3.32 -4.63 -10.44
C MET A 73 -2.96 -5.27 -11.77
N LEU A 74 -3.82 -6.15 -12.27
CA LEU A 74 -3.61 -6.98 -13.47
C LEU A 74 -3.76 -6.20 -14.77
N LYS A 75 -4.61 -5.16 -14.77
CA LYS A 75 -4.86 -4.28 -15.92
C LYS A 75 -5.03 -2.84 -15.46
N GLY A 76 -4.73 -1.91 -16.35
CA GLY A 76 -4.90 -0.47 -16.13
C GLY A 76 -3.60 0.26 -15.82
N GLU A 77 -3.74 1.50 -15.40
CA GLU A 77 -2.66 2.38 -14.98
C GLU A 77 -2.99 2.99 -13.62
N ALA A 78 -1.97 3.35 -12.85
CA ALA A 78 -2.12 3.96 -11.55
C ALA A 78 -1.19 5.15 -11.35
N LYS A 79 -1.67 6.13 -10.59
CA LYS A 79 -0.86 7.25 -10.12
C LYS A 79 -0.03 6.78 -8.93
N LEU A 80 1.28 6.76 -9.09
CA LEU A 80 2.25 6.44 -8.05
C LEU A 80 3.16 7.63 -7.80
N HIS A 81 3.83 7.66 -6.64
CA HIS A 81 4.89 8.61 -6.38
C HIS A 81 6.17 7.97 -5.86
N VAL A 82 7.29 8.64 -6.12
CA VAL A 82 8.61 8.31 -5.56
C VAL A 82 9.16 9.57 -4.88
N MET A 83 9.75 9.41 -3.70
CA MET A 83 10.42 10.49 -2.98
C MET A 83 11.80 10.73 -3.59
N PRO A 84 12.16 11.97 -3.97
CA PRO A 84 13.54 12.31 -4.30
C PRO A 84 14.36 12.53 -3.01
N ASP A 85 15.61 12.99 -3.15
CA ASP A 85 16.46 13.35 -2.01
C ASP A 85 15.77 14.34 -1.07
N PHE A 86 16.08 14.22 0.23
CA PHE A 86 15.52 15.11 1.25
C PHE A 86 15.86 16.58 0.95
N PRO A 87 14.91 17.49 1.18
CA PRO A 87 15.16 18.91 1.00
C PRO A 87 16.20 19.40 2.01
N SER A 88 16.87 20.52 1.69
CA SER A 88 17.78 21.20 2.61
C SER A 88 17.08 22.02 3.69
N CYS A 89 15.76 22.21 3.57
CA CYS A 89 14.94 22.97 4.51
C CYS A 89 13.60 22.27 4.77
N ASN A 90 12.96 22.63 5.89
CA ASN A 90 11.66 22.08 6.26
C ASN A 90 10.56 22.55 5.29
N PHE A 91 9.62 21.65 5.00
CA PHE A 91 8.38 22.01 4.31
C PHE A 91 7.50 22.87 5.21
N LYS A 92 6.79 23.82 4.59
CA LYS A 92 5.84 24.72 5.25
C LYS A 92 4.46 24.11 5.33
N SER A 93 4.13 23.16 4.46
CA SER A 93 2.83 22.50 4.42
C SER A 93 2.89 21.15 3.71
N THR A 94 1.86 20.31 3.92
CA THR A 94 1.66 19.07 3.15
C THR A 94 1.46 19.34 1.66
N GLU A 95 0.85 20.47 1.31
CA GLU A 95 0.67 20.85 -0.09
C GLU A 95 2.02 21.12 -0.80
N GLU A 96 3.01 21.67 -0.09
CA GLU A 96 4.35 21.86 -0.63
C GLU A 96 5.03 20.51 -0.91
N ILE A 97 4.88 19.54 0.01
CA ILE A 97 5.35 18.16 -0.15
C ILE A 97 4.76 17.56 -1.43
N GLU A 98 3.44 17.63 -1.59
CA GLU A 98 2.74 17.04 -2.73
C GLU A 98 3.03 17.76 -4.05
N LYS A 99 3.11 19.08 -4.08
CA LYS A 99 3.23 19.81 -5.35
C LYS A 99 4.66 20.00 -5.83
N GLN A 100 5.62 20.04 -4.90
CA GLN A 100 6.98 20.50 -5.20
C GLN A 100 8.05 19.43 -5.00
N TRP A 101 7.85 18.51 -4.05
CA TRP A 101 8.87 17.52 -3.70
C TRP A 101 8.57 16.13 -4.27
N LEU A 102 7.38 15.59 -4.00
CA LEU A 102 7.02 14.26 -4.49
C LEU A 102 7.00 14.21 -6.01
N ARG A 103 7.61 13.16 -6.59
CA ARG A 103 7.60 12.92 -8.02
C ARG A 103 6.51 11.93 -8.36
N PHE A 104 5.50 12.39 -9.10
CA PHE A 104 4.35 11.57 -9.50
C PHE A 104 4.52 11.01 -10.90
N PHE A 105 4.05 9.77 -11.07
CA PHE A 105 4.13 9.03 -12.31
C PHE A 105 2.83 8.27 -12.56
N THR A 106 2.49 8.07 -13.83
CA THR A 106 1.48 7.10 -14.25
C THR A 106 2.19 5.81 -14.59
N MET A 107 2.01 4.79 -13.75
CA MET A 107 2.66 3.48 -13.86
C MET A 107 1.67 2.42 -14.34
N LYS A 108 2.16 1.41 -15.07
CA LYS A 108 1.31 0.48 -15.81
C LYS A 108 1.23 -0.88 -15.13
N ALA A 109 0.05 -1.49 -15.20
CA ALA A 109 -0.11 -2.89 -14.86
C ALA A 109 0.78 -3.80 -15.74
N PRO A 110 1.23 -4.96 -15.24
CA PRO A 110 0.96 -5.48 -13.90
C PRO A 110 1.78 -4.79 -12.81
N LEU A 111 1.12 -4.42 -11.70
CA LEU A 111 1.75 -3.93 -10.48
C LEU A 111 1.44 -4.88 -9.33
N VAL A 112 2.47 -5.36 -8.63
CA VAL A 112 2.34 -6.10 -7.37
C VAL A 112 2.43 -5.10 -6.23
N CYS A 113 1.42 -5.03 -5.39
CA CYS A 113 1.24 -4.00 -4.37
C CYS A 113 1.10 -4.62 -2.98
N ALA A 114 2.02 -4.27 -2.08
CA ALA A 114 1.90 -4.57 -0.66
C ALA A 114 1.12 -3.45 0.02
N SER A 115 0.08 -3.81 0.75
CA SER A 115 -0.87 -2.86 1.32
C SER A 115 -1.15 -3.16 2.79
N VAL A 116 -1.19 -2.11 3.61
CA VAL A 116 -1.63 -2.12 5.01
C VAL A 116 -2.66 -1.01 5.18
N PHE A 117 -3.80 -1.31 5.79
CA PHE A 117 -4.85 -0.32 6.05
C PHE A 117 -5.68 -0.67 7.28
N HIS A 118 -6.27 0.37 7.88
CA HIS A 118 -7.00 0.29 9.15
C HIS A 118 -8.41 0.88 8.98
N SER A 119 -9.44 0.22 9.50
CA SER A 119 -10.82 0.73 9.44
C SER A 119 -11.03 1.95 10.34
N TYR A 120 -10.31 2.01 11.47
CA TYR A 120 -10.46 3.01 12.51
C TYR A 120 -9.13 3.24 13.24
N ASP A 121 -8.85 4.47 13.65
CA ASP A 121 -7.72 4.79 14.52
C ASP A 121 -8.20 4.92 15.98
N PRO A 122 -7.72 4.08 16.92
CA PRO A 122 -8.05 4.19 18.34
C PRO A 122 -7.41 5.38 19.07
N GLY A 123 -6.61 6.20 18.38
CA GLY A 123 -5.87 7.33 18.96
C GLY A 123 -4.35 7.15 18.95
N HIS A 124 -3.81 6.34 18.03
CA HIS A 124 -2.38 6.03 17.89
C HIS A 124 -1.73 6.69 16.67
N LYS A 125 -2.44 7.66 16.07
CA LYS A 125 -2.03 8.39 14.85
C LYS A 125 -1.63 7.41 13.74
N LEU A 126 -2.47 6.40 13.52
CA LEU A 126 -2.20 5.35 12.54
C LEU A 126 -2.21 5.92 11.12
N ARG A 127 -1.30 5.44 10.27
CA ARG A 127 -1.37 5.69 8.83
C ARG A 127 -2.49 4.83 8.25
N MET A 128 -3.67 5.42 8.10
CA MET A 128 -4.91 4.69 7.78
C MET A 128 -4.86 3.81 6.52
N GLU A 129 -4.02 4.18 5.55
CA GLU A 129 -3.77 3.42 4.34
C GLU A 129 -2.34 3.67 3.87
N HIS A 130 -1.64 2.59 3.54
CA HIS A 130 -0.28 2.65 3.01
C HIS A 130 -0.03 1.50 2.03
N THR A 131 0.18 1.85 0.76
CA THR A 131 0.37 0.86 -0.31
C THR A 131 1.60 1.21 -1.13
N HIS A 132 2.53 0.28 -1.25
CA HIS A 132 3.69 0.38 -2.15
C HIS A 132 3.63 -0.73 -3.19
N CYS A 133 3.93 -0.39 -4.44
CA CYS A 133 3.94 -1.33 -5.54
C CYS A 133 5.31 -1.45 -6.20
N TYR A 134 5.52 -2.57 -6.88
CA TYR A 134 6.64 -2.85 -7.76
C TYR A 134 6.18 -3.70 -8.95
N SER A 135 7.04 -3.84 -9.95
CA SER A 135 6.78 -4.62 -11.14
C SER A 135 8.06 -5.25 -11.68
N SER A 136 7.91 -6.20 -12.61
CA SER A 136 9.05 -6.78 -13.34
C SER A 136 9.56 -5.88 -14.47
N HIS A 137 8.90 -4.76 -14.75
CA HIS A 137 9.21 -3.86 -15.87
C HIS A 137 9.76 -2.50 -15.42
N GLY A 138 10.04 -2.34 -14.13
CA GLY A 138 10.77 -1.19 -13.58
C GLY A 138 9.87 -0.13 -12.93
N ASP A 139 8.56 -0.23 -13.07
CA ASP A 139 7.62 0.63 -12.35
C ASP A 139 7.53 0.21 -10.87
N ALA A 140 7.71 1.16 -9.96
CA ALA A 140 7.58 0.99 -8.51
C ALA A 140 7.35 2.32 -7.79
N GLY A 141 6.72 2.29 -6.63
CA GLY A 141 6.49 3.49 -5.82
C GLY A 141 5.29 3.39 -4.89
N HIS A 142 4.93 4.50 -4.29
CA HIS A 142 3.77 4.60 -3.41
C HIS A 142 2.49 4.85 -4.20
N TYR A 143 1.52 3.96 -4.08
CA TYR A 143 0.24 3.98 -4.80
C TYR A 143 -0.70 5.06 -4.26
N HIS A 144 -1.39 5.75 -5.16
CA HIS A 144 -2.49 6.67 -4.83
C HIS A 144 -3.85 6.12 -5.28
N TYR A 145 -4.00 5.85 -6.58
CA TYR A 145 -5.25 5.33 -7.18
C TYR A 145 -5.01 4.90 -8.63
N ASP A 146 -5.90 4.06 -9.18
CA ASP A 146 -5.95 3.84 -10.64
C ASP A 146 -6.41 5.09 -11.40
N THR A 147 -5.87 5.27 -12.60
CA THR A 147 -6.22 6.33 -13.54
C THR A 147 -7.04 5.84 -14.73
N THR A 148 -7.32 4.53 -14.79
CA THR A 148 -8.11 3.89 -15.86
C THR A 148 -9.28 3.09 -15.27
N PRO A 149 -10.27 3.76 -14.64
CA PRO A 149 -11.34 3.10 -13.90
C PRO A 149 -12.14 2.11 -14.74
N ASP A 150 -12.35 2.40 -16.03
CA ASP A 150 -13.19 1.58 -16.91
C ASP A 150 -12.55 0.24 -17.31
N THR A 151 -11.25 0.07 -17.09
CA THR A 151 -10.48 -1.10 -17.54
C THR A 151 -9.64 -1.75 -16.44
N VAL A 152 -9.57 -1.15 -15.27
CA VAL A 152 -8.75 -1.65 -14.16
C VAL A 152 -9.25 -3.01 -13.67
N VAL A 153 -8.31 -3.90 -13.35
CA VAL A 153 -8.59 -5.22 -12.77
C VAL A 153 -7.62 -5.47 -11.62
N TYR A 154 -8.17 -5.87 -10.47
CA TYR A 154 -7.47 -6.15 -9.23
C TYR A 154 -7.72 -7.59 -8.78
N GLU A 155 -6.69 -8.20 -8.22
CA GLU A 155 -6.76 -9.47 -7.52
C GLU A 155 -5.94 -9.37 -6.23
N GLY A 156 -6.53 -9.60 -5.06
CA GLY A 156 -5.88 -9.39 -3.77
C GLY A 156 -6.11 -10.51 -2.77
N TYR A 157 -5.12 -10.69 -1.90
CA TYR A 157 -5.10 -11.66 -0.82
C TYR A 157 -4.74 -10.90 0.46
N PHE A 158 -5.67 -10.89 1.42
CA PHE A 158 -5.53 -10.11 2.65
C PHE A 158 -5.79 -10.98 3.88
N THR A 159 -5.09 -10.70 4.97
CA THR A 159 -5.39 -11.27 6.30
C THR A 159 -5.65 -10.15 7.30
N ALA A 160 -6.42 -10.46 8.35
CA ALA A 160 -6.67 -9.53 9.44
C ALA A 160 -5.57 -9.63 10.50
N ALA A 161 -5.07 -8.50 10.95
CA ALA A 161 -4.06 -8.48 12.01
C ALA A 161 -4.70 -8.80 13.38
N GLU A 162 -4.13 -9.76 14.10
CA GLU A 162 -4.51 -10.06 15.49
C GLU A 162 -4.03 -8.95 16.44
N LYS A 163 -2.85 -8.37 16.16
CA LYS A 163 -2.19 -7.36 16.99
C LYS A 163 -1.62 -6.24 16.13
N ILE A 164 -1.63 -5.03 16.68
CA ILE A 164 -0.98 -3.85 16.10
C ILE A 164 0.04 -3.35 17.10
N PHE A 165 1.27 -3.14 16.65
CA PHE A 165 2.34 -2.57 17.45
C PHE A 165 2.69 -1.18 16.89
N ARG A 166 2.62 -0.16 17.74
CA ARG A 166 3.05 1.20 17.42
C ARG A 166 4.38 1.47 18.11
N PHE A 167 5.44 1.54 17.32
CA PHE A 167 6.79 1.89 17.78
C PHE A 167 7.09 3.34 17.42
N ASP A 168 7.77 4.06 18.31
CA ASP A 168 8.27 5.42 18.07
C ASP A 168 7.17 6.38 17.55
N GLU A 169 6.14 6.59 18.38
CA GLU A 169 5.07 7.54 18.08
C GLU A 169 5.57 8.98 18.28
N VAL A 170 5.43 9.79 17.23
CA VAL A 170 5.77 11.23 17.19
C VAL A 170 4.50 12.06 17.22
#